data_AF-A0A1B7JC11-F1
#
_entry.id   AF-A0A1B7JC11-F1
#
_cell.length_a   1.000
_cell.length_b   1.000
_cell.length_c   1.000
_cell.angle_alpha   90.00
_cell.angle_beta   90.00
_cell.angle_gamma   90.00
#
_symmetry.space_group_name_H-M   'P 1'
#
loop_
_entity.id
_entity.type
_entity.pdbx_description
1 polymer ?
#
loop_
_entity_poly.entity_id
_entity_poly.type
_entity_poly.pdbx_seq_one_letter_code
_entity_poly.pdbx_strand_id
1 'polypeptide(L)' 'MKQISSGKNTSIFKNRDISVTVEQTPIAESTEDEEGSDIKAVIIIKTRNSEKKFNMLGYCGV' A
#
# COMPACT_ATOMS: atom_id res chain seq x y z
N MET A 1 -1.70 9.26 13.73
CA MET A 1 -0.57 8.87 12.86
C MET A 1 -0.55 9.86 11.69
N LYS A 2 0.60 10.35 11.22
CA LYS A 2 0.63 11.35 10.13
C LYS A 2 1.12 10.69 8.84
N GLN A 3 0.45 10.97 7.72
CA GLN A 3 0.97 10.67 6.40
C GLN A 3 2.12 11.65 6.11
N ILE A 4 3.28 11.11 5.77
CA ILE A 4 4.49 11.90 5.50
C ILE A 4 4.90 11.84 4.03
N SER A 5 4.41 10.85 3.29
CA SER A 5 4.58 10.79 1.84
C SER A 5 3.43 10.02 1.21
N SER A 6 2.97 10.50 0.05
CA SER A 6 2.02 9.82 -0.82
C SER A 6 2.52 9.97 -2.26
N GLY A 7 2.90 8.87 -2.87
CA GLY A 7 3.04 8.74 -4.32
C GLY A 7 1.81 8.03 -4.90
N LYS A 8 1.78 7.89 -6.23
CA LYS A 8 0.69 7.21 -6.96
C LYS A 8 0.37 5.82 -6.40
N ASN A 9 1.41 5.08 -6.02
CA ASN A 9 1.34 3.67 -5.65
C ASN A 9 1.96 3.38 -4.27
N THR A 10 2.43 4.40 -3.55
CA THR A 10 3.13 4.21 -2.27
C THR A 10 2.69 5.25 -1.29
N SER A 11 2.28 4.83 -0.09
CA SER A 11 1.95 5.71 1.01
C SER A 11 2.79 5.38 2.23
N ILE A 12 3.33 6.41 2.88
CA ILE A 12 4.14 6.27 4.08
C ILE A 12 3.48 7.06 5.21
N PHE A 13 3.16 6.35 6.29
CA PHE A 13 2.66 6.90 7.53
C PHE A 13 3.69 6.69 8.63
N LYS A 14 3.93 7.71 9.44
CA LYS A 14 4.91 7.61 10.52
C LYS A 14 4.46 8.36 11.77
N ASN A 15 4.84 7.81 12.91
CA ASN A 15 4.92 8.51 14.18
C ASN A 15 6.27 8.18 14.85
N ARG A 16 6.44 8.52 16.14
CA ARG A 16 7.71 8.34 16.85
C ARG A 16 8.16 6.88 16.94
N ASP A 17 7.23 5.93 16.93
CA ASP A 17 7.50 4.54 17.32
C ASP A 17 7.16 3.53 16.23
N ILE A 18 6.36 3.94 15.23
CA ILE A 18 5.83 3.10 14.17
C ILE A 18 5.97 3.83 12.82
N SER A 19 6.40 3.10 11.81
CA SER A 19 6.23 3.47 10.41
C SER A 19 5.46 2.40 9.66
N VAL A 20 4.46 2.83 8.89
CA VAL A 20 3.67 1.99 8.02
C VAL A 20 3.96 2.43 6.59
N THR A 21 4.44 1.50 5.77
CA THR A 21 4.58 1.69 4.33
C THR A 21 3.54 0.81 3.64
N VAL A 22 2.79 1.41 2.73
CA VAL A 22 1.83 0.72 1.87
C VAL A 22 2.32 0.88 0.45
N GLU A 23 2.52 -0.22 -0.25
CA GLU A 23 2.87 -0.25 -1.67
C GLU A 23 1.75 -0.98 -2.41
N GLN A 24 1.32 -0.45 -3.53
CA GLN A 24 0.27 -1.01 -4.37
C GLN A 24 0.82 -1.21 -5.78
N THR A 25 0.50 -2.33 -6.40
CA THR A 25 0.91 -2.61 -7.78
C THR A 25 -0.26 -3.29 -8.49
N PRO A 26 -0.72 -2.77 -9.64
CA PRO A 26 -1.68 -3.48 -10.47
C PRO A 26 -1.14 -4.86 -10.87
N ILE A 27 -1.98 -5.87 -10.80
CA ILE A 27 -1.65 -7.25 -11.19
C ILE A 27 -1.74 -7.41 -12.71
N ALA A 28 -2.66 -6.68 -13.33
CA ALA A 28 -2.79 -6.51 -14.77
C ALA A 28 -2.85 -5.01 -15.10
N GLU A 29 -2.51 -4.64 -16.33
CA GLU A 29 -2.77 -3.28 -16.82
C GLU A 29 -4.28 -3.08 -16.90
N SER A 30 -4.77 -2.05 -16.20
CA SER A 30 -6.15 -1.60 -16.30
C SER A 30 -6.42 -1.19 -17.74
N THR A 31 -7.38 -1.84 -18.39
CA THR A 31 -7.89 -1.34 -19.67
C THR A 31 -8.81 -0.15 -19.42
N GLU A 32 -8.91 0.80 -20.36
CA GLU A 32 -9.71 2.03 -20.18
C GLU A 32 -11.20 1.77 -19.91
N ASP A 33 -11.68 0.55 -20.20
CA ASP A 33 -13.06 0.10 -20.00
C ASP A 33 -13.30 -0.62 -18.66
N GLU A 34 -12.27 -0.82 -17.84
CA GLU A 34 -12.42 -1.50 -16.55
C GLU A 34 -12.72 -0.51 -15.42
N GLU A 35 -13.85 -0.72 -14.74
CA GLU A 35 -14.30 0.02 -13.55
C GLU A 35 -13.36 -0.18 -12.34
N GLY A 36 -12.29 -0.96 -12.48
CA GLY A 36 -11.32 -1.22 -11.43
C GLY A 36 -10.21 -2.15 -11.84
N SER A 37 -9.28 -2.38 -10.91
CA SER A 37 -8.12 -3.22 -11.19
C SER A 37 -7.84 -4.16 -10.03
N ASP A 38 -7.39 -5.37 -10.36
CA ASP A 38 -6.78 -6.26 -9.39
C ASP A 38 -5.46 -5.67 -8.91
N ILE A 39 -5.35 -5.41 -7.62
CA ILE A 39 -4.20 -4.81 -6.96
C ILE A 39 -3.53 -5.82 -6.04
N LYS A 40 -2.21 -5.89 -6.14
CA LYS A 40 -1.35 -6.46 -5.12
C LYS A 40 -0.91 -5.34 -4.19
N ALA A 41 -1.29 -5.43 -2.93
CA ALA A 41 -0.86 -4.49 -1.90
C ALA A 41 0.13 -5.15 -0.94
N VAL A 42 1.18 -4.42 -0.59
CA VAL A 42 2.17 -4.81 0.39
C VAL A 42 2.14 -3.79 1.52
N ILE A 43 1.82 -4.23 2.73
CA ILE A 43 1.87 -3.38 3.93
C ILE A 43 3.05 -3.82 4.78
N ILE A 44 3.95 -2.89 5.05
CA ILE A 44 5.10 -3.09 5.93
C ILE A 44 4.88 -2.24 7.17
N ILE A 45 4.72 -2.89 8.31
CA ILE A 45 4.63 -2.24 9.62
C ILE A 45 5.96 -2.44 10.34
N LYS A 46 6.70 -1.36 10.51
CA LYS A 46 7.94 -1.32 11.29
C LYS A 46 7.67 -0.64 12.61
N THR A 47 8.06 -1.31 13.69
CA THR A 47 8.18 -0.77 15.04
C THR A 47 9.66 -0.70 15.39
N ARG A 48 10.02 -0.13 16.54
CA ARG A 48 11.42 -0.09 17.00
C ARG A 48 12.12 -1.46 17.05
N ASN A 49 11.36 -2.52 17.34
CA ASN A 49 11.92 -3.84 17.65
C ASN A 49 11.53 -4.93 16.65
N SER A 50 10.59 -4.65 15.75
CA SER A 50 10.09 -5.66 14.81
C SER A 50 9.54 -5.04 13.54
N GLU A 51 9.69 -5.78 12.45
CA GLU A 51 9.05 -5.54 11.18
C GLU A 51 8.07 -6.68 10.89
N LYS A 52 6.88 -6.34 10.40
CA LYS A 52 5.94 -7.32 9.83
C LYS A 52 5.52 -6.87 8.43
N LYS A 53 5.52 -7.82 7.50
CA LYS A 53 5.10 -7.64 6.12
C LYS A 53 3.83 -8.43 5.88
N PHE A 54 2.83 -7.78 5.29
CA PHE A 54 1.57 -8.36 4.87
C PHE A 54 1.46 -8.22 3.36
N ASN A 55 1.28 -9.34 2.66
CA ASN A 55 0.99 -9.34 1.23
C ASN A 55 -0.50 -9.58 1.08
N MET A 56 -1.16 -8.69 0.35
CA MET A 56 -2.59 -8.71 0.12
C MET A 56 -2.86 -8.65 -1.37
N LEU A 57 -3.94 -9.31 -1.78
CA LEU A 57 -4.49 -9.25 -3.12
C LEU A 57 -5.94 -8.79 -2.97
N GLY A 58 -6.38 -7.87 -3.81
CA GLY A 58 -7.75 -7.38 -3.78
C GLY A 58 -8.06 -6.53 -4.98
N TYR A 59 -9.35 -6.34 -5.24
CA TYR A 59 -9.83 -5.51 -6.33
C TYR A 59 -10.03 -4.07 -5.84
N CYS A 60 -9.55 -3.09 -6.60
CA CYS A 60 -9.79 -1.67 -6.38
C CYS A 60 -10.55 -1.11 -7.58
N GLY A 61 -11.87 -1.02 -7.45
CA GLY A 61 -12.75 -0.31 -8.38
C GLY A 61 -13.08 1.10 -7.94
N VAL A 62 -13.50 1.92 -8.90
CA VAL A 62 -14.02 3.28 -8.69
C VAL A 62 -15.42 3.27 -8.07
#